data_AF-A0A832Z5C4-F1
#
_entry.id   AF-A0A832Z5C4-F1
#
_cell.length_a   1.000
_cell.length_b   1.000
_cell.length_c   1.000
_cell.angle_alpha   90.00
_cell.angle_beta   90.00
_cell.angle_gamma   90.00
#
_symmetry.space_group_name_H-M   'P 1'
#
loop_
_entity.id
_entity.type
_entity.pdbx_description
1 polymer ?
#
loop_
_entity_poly.entity_id
_entity_poly.type
_entity_poly.pdbx_seq_one_letter_code
_entity_poly.pdbx_strand_id
1 'polypeptide(L)'
;MLLGTRPILSRHAMERMRERRVGLEEVLEALENPIQILYDEWNDVYIAVSPTGVAVVYAYRGPITEIVTVMTRKEYEALVSKYGRKRYRVIA
;
A
#
# COMPACT_ATOMS: atom_id res chain seq x y z
N MET A 1 6.94 -12.82 4.31
CA MET A 1 7.95 -12.88 3.22
C MET A 1 7.22 -13.02 1.89
N LEU A 2 7.26 -11.99 1.04
CA LEU A 2 6.86 -12.09 -0.36
C LEU A 2 8.01 -12.78 -1.12
N LEU A 3 7.95 -14.10 -1.22
CA LEU A 3 8.94 -14.88 -1.97
C LEU A 3 8.70 -14.72 -3.48
N GLY A 4 9.56 -13.95 -4.16
CA GLY A 4 10.00 -14.24 -5.52
C GLY A 4 9.29 -13.57 -6.70
N THR A 5 8.11 -12.97 -6.54
CA THR A 5 7.38 -12.32 -7.65
C THR A 5 7.41 -10.80 -7.52
N ARG A 6 7.95 -10.12 -8.53
CA ARG A 6 7.83 -8.66 -8.64
C ARG A 6 6.34 -8.29 -8.66
N PRO A 7 5.91 -7.30 -7.87
CA PRO A 7 4.51 -6.91 -7.86
C PRO A 7 4.11 -6.31 -9.21
N ILE A 8 2.87 -6.55 -9.62
CA ILE A 8 2.30 -5.91 -10.82
C ILE A 8 1.82 -4.52 -10.43
N LEU A 9 2.28 -3.49 -11.15
CA LEU A 9 1.81 -2.13 -10.95
C LEU A 9 0.58 -1.89 -11.83
N SER A 10 -0.56 -1.56 -11.23
CA SER A 10 -1.73 -1.11 -11.98
C SER A 10 -1.44 0.22 -12.68
N ARG A 11 -2.22 0.56 -13.73
CA ARG A 11 -2.11 1.86 -14.40
C ARG A 11 -2.24 3.02 -13.41
N HIS A 12 -3.20 2.91 -12.49
CA HIS A 12 -3.44 3.93 -11.48
C HIS A 12 -2.24 4.06 -10.52
N ALA A 13 -1.67 2.95 -10.06
CA ALA A 13 -0.47 3.00 -9.22
C ALA A 13 0.70 3.68 -9.91
N MET A 14 0.95 3.38 -11.19
CA MET A 14 2.02 4.02 -11.96
C MET A 14 1.82 5.53 -12.10
N GLU A 15 0.59 5.99 -12.33
CA GLU A 15 0.26 7.42 -12.36
C GLU A 15 0.54 8.08 -11.00
N ARG A 16 0.07 7.46 -9.92
CA ARG A 16 0.22 7.96 -8.55
C ARG A 16 1.67 8.02 -8.09
N MET A 17 2.48 7.04 -8.50
CA MET A 17 3.93 7.01 -8.28
C MET A 17 4.60 8.19 -8.96
N ARG A 18 4.26 8.49 -10.22
CA ARG A 18 4.81 9.65 -10.95
C ARG A 18 4.44 10.97 -10.29
N GLU A 19 3.17 11.15 -9.91
CA GLU A 19 2.69 12.37 -9.23
C GLU A 19 3.44 12.65 -7.93
N ARG A 20 3.75 11.58 -7.17
CA ARG A 20 4.37 11.67 -5.84
C ARG A 20 5.89 11.49 -5.85
N ARG A 21 6.48 11.25 -7.02
CA ARG A 21 7.90 10.92 -7.21
C ARG A 21 8.34 9.70 -6.39
N VAL A 22 7.46 8.71 -6.30
CA VAL A 22 7.72 7.44 -5.59
C VAL A 22 8.33 6.45 -6.57
N GLY A 23 9.52 5.94 -6.23
CA GLY A 23 10.22 4.89 -6.96
C GLY A 23 9.71 3.49 -6.64
N LEU A 24 10.08 2.51 -7.47
CA LEU A 24 9.76 1.10 -7.20
C LEU A 24 10.43 0.60 -5.91
N GLU A 25 11.62 1.10 -5.58
CA GLU A 25 12.36 0.73 -4.37
C GLU A 25 11.58 1.07 -3.09
N GLU A 26 10.96 2.25 -3.02
CA GLU A 26 10.10 2.65 -1.90
C GLU A 26 8.85 1.77 -1.79
N VAL A 27 8.29 1.36 -2.93
CA VAL A 27 7.16 0.41 -2.95
C VAL A 27 7.58 -0.94 -2.39
N LEU A 28 8.74 -1.46 -2.81
CA LEU A 28 9.27 -2.72 -2.31
C LEU A 28 9.62 -2.63 -0.83
N GLU A 29 10.22 -1.53 -0.36
CA GLU A 29 10.49 -1.29 1.06
C GLU A 29 9.21 -1.36 1.90
N ALA A 30 8.13 -0.71 1.44
CA ALA A 30 6.84 -0.77 2.12
C ALA A 30 6.31 -2.21 2.25
N LEU A 31 6.50 -3.04 1.22
CA LEU A 31 6.03 -4.42 1.21
C LEU A 31 6.90 -5.38 2.03
N GLU A 32 8.22 -5.16 2.04
CA GLU A 32 9.19 -6.03 2.70
C GLU A 32 9.38 -5.68 4.17
N ASN A 33 9.42 -4.38 4.51
CA ASN A 33 9.68 -3.86 5.85
C ASN A 33 8.63 -2.82 6.29
N PRO A 34 7.33 -3.17 6.32
CA PRO A 34 6.30 -2.24 6.76
C PRO A 34 6.44 -1.91 8.25
N ILE A 35 6.24 -0.64 8.61
CA ILE A 35 6.03 -0.22 10.01
C ILE A 35 4.59 -0.41 10.47
N GLN A 36 3.67 -0.58 9.53
CA GLN A 36 2.26 -0.82 9.78
C GLN A 36 1.61 -1.47 8.56
N ILE A 37 0.71 -2.43 8.82
CA ILE A 37 -0.16 -3.02 7.81
C ILE A 37 -1.62 -2.89 8.27
N LEU A 38 -2.45 -2.36 7.38
CA LEU A 38 -3.90 -2.35 7.53
C LEU A 38 -4.56 -3.19 6.45
N TYR A 39 -5.75 -3.66 6.77
CA TYR A 39 -6.69 -4.22 5.81
C TYR A 39 -7.90 -3.28 5.70
N ASP A 40 -8.22 -2.91 4.47
CA ASP A 40 -9.38 -2.11 4.09
C ASP A 40 -10.55 -3.04 3.78
N GLU A 41 -11.42 -3.23 4.77
CA GLU A 41 -12.53 -4.18 4.72
C GLU A 41 -13.58 -3.82 3.66
N TRP A 42 -13.61 -2.56 3.21
CA TRP A 42 -14.60 -2.11 2.23
C TRP A 42 -14.17 -2.40 0.79
N ASN A 43 -12.87 -2.52 0.54
CA ASN A 43 -12.33 -2.67 -0.82
C ASN A 43 -11.57 -3.98 -1.00
N ASP A 44 -11.42 -4.79 0.06
CA ASP A 44 -10.66 -6.05 0.04
C ASP A 44 -9.21 -5.84 -0.43
N VAL A 45 -8.54 -4.85 0.18
CA VAL A 45 -7.14 -4.51 -0.10
C VAL A 45 -6.36 -4.29 1.18
N TYR A 46 -5.04 -4.38 1.07
CA TYR A 46 -4.09 -4.12 2.14
C TYR A 46 -3.40 -2.79 1.93
N ILE A 47 -3.00 -2.15 3.02
CA ILE A 47 -2.20 -0.93 3.03
C ILE A 47 -0.94 -1.19 3.85
N ALA A 48 0.23 -1.17 3.22
CA ALA A 48 1.51 -1.24 3.91
C ALA A 48 2.17 0.14 3.96
N VAL A 49 2.59 0.57 5.14
CA VAL A 49 3.25 1.86 5.35
C VAL A 49 4.74 1.63 5.54
N SER A 50 5.56 2.27 4.71
CA SER A 50 7.03 2.21 4.82
C SER A 50 7.56 3.12 5.93
N PRO A 51 8.76 2.84 6.46
CA PRO A 51 9.49 3.77 7.33
C PRO A 51 9.72 5.15 6.69
N THR A 52 9.92 5.17 5.37
CA THR A 52 10.16 6.37 4.55
C THR A 52 8.90 7.22 4.31
N GLY A 53 7.72 6.77 4.78
CA GLY A 53 6.49 7.56 4.73
C GLY A 53 5.70 7.41 3.43
N VAL A 54 5.88 6.30 2.71
CA VAL A 54 5.05 5.89 1.58
C VAL A 54 4.06 4.83 2.06
N ALA A 55 2.79 5.00 1.73
CA ALA A 55 1.77 3.98 1.96
C ALA A 55 1.38 3.35 0.61
N VAL A 56 1.53 2.03 0.54
CA VAL A 56 1.28 1.22 -0.65
C VAL A 56 0.01 0.43 -0.45
N VAL A 57 -0.94 0.60 -1.37
CA VAL A 57 -2.17 -0.20 -1.39
C VAL A 57 -1.98 -1.35 -2.36
N TYR A 58 -2.17 -2.56 -1.87
CA TYR A 58 -1.98 -3.77 -2.66
C TYR A 58 -3.08 -4.80 -2.43
N ALA A 59 -3.30 -5.65 -3.42
CA ALA A 59 -4.25 -6.75 -3.39
C ALA A 59 -3.57 -8.06 -3.78
N TYR A 60 -4.03 -9.18 -3.21
CA TYR A 60 -3.62 -10.50 -3.63
C TYR A 60 -4.56 -11.03 -4.71
N ARG A 61 -4.04 -11.29 -5.90
CA ARG A 61 -4.77 -11.98 -6.99
C ARG A 61 -4.14 -13.34 -7.25
N GLY A 62 -4.53 -14.32 -6.43
CA GLY A 62 -3.88 -15.64 -6.42
C GLY A 62 -2.41 -15.51 -6.00
N PRO A 63 -1.43 -15.98 -6.79
CA PRO A 63 -0.02 -15.90 -6.45
C PRO A 63 0.59 -14.50 -6.71
N ILE A 64 -0.19 -13.55 -7.22
CA ILE A 64 0.29 -12.24 -7.66
C ILE A 64 -0.07 -11.18 -6.63
N THR A 65 0.91 -10.33 -6.30
CA THR A 65 0.67 -9.07 -5.59
C THR A 65 0.47 -7.95 -6.61
N GLU A 66 -0.70 -7.33 -6.62
CA GLU A 66 -1.00 -6.17 -7.45
C GLU A 66 -0.94 -4.89 -6.61
N ILE A 67 -0.19 -3.89 -7.08
CA ILE A 67 -0.21 -2.54 -6.50
C ILE A 67 -1.33 -1.74 -7.13
N VAL A 68 -2.29 -1.36 -6.30
CA VAL A 68 -3.51 -0.65 -6.72
C VAL A 68 -3.28 0.86 -6.69
N THR A 69 -2.59 1.36 -5.66
CA THR A 69 -2.24 2.78 -5.55
C THR A 69 -1.08 3.00 -4.59
N VAL A 70 -0.49 4.19 -4.63
CA VAL A 70 0.48 4.67 -3.65
C VAL A 70 0.04 6.04 -3.15
N MET A 71 0.29 6.30 -1.88
CA MET A 71 -0.04 7.58 -1.25
C MET A 71 1.07 8.00 -0.30
N THR A 72 1.16 9.31 -0.06
CA THR A 72 2.04 9.84 0.97
C THR A 72 1.50 9.50 2.35
N ARG A 73 2.36 9.50 3.37
CA ARG A 73 1.96 9.35 4.77
C ARG A 73 0.84 10.30 5.18
N LYS A 74 0.86 11.55 4.72
CA LYS A 74 -0.17 12.54 5.04
C LYS A 74 -1.55 12.16 4.48
N GLU A 75 -1.60 11.69 3.23
CA GLU A 75 -2.85 11.23 2.60
C GLU A 75 -3.40 9.99 3.32
N TYR A 76 -2.50 9.07 3.67
CA TYR A 76 -2.80 7.89 4.44
C TYR A 76 -3.41 8.24 5.82
N GLU A 77 -2.76 9.12 6.58
CA GLU A 77 -3.23 9.56 7.89
C GLU A 77 -4.60 10.25 7.81
N ALA A 78 -4.83 11.08 6.78
CA ALA A 78 -6.12 11.70 6.54
C ALA A 78 -7.21 10.66 6.25
N LEU A 79 -6.88 9.63 5.46
CA LEU A 79 -7.80 8.55 5.12
C LEU A 79 -8.19 7.71 6.34
N VAL A 80 -7.21 7.32 7.15
CA VAL A 80 -7.43 6.55 8.39
C VAL A 80 -8.15 7.39 9.44
N SER A 81 -7.84 8.67 9.57
CA SER A 81 -8.55 9.58 10.48
C SER A 81 -10.04 9.70 10.13
N LYS A 82 -10.36 9.76 8.82
CA LYS A 82 -11.74 9.90 8.34
C LYS A 82 -12.61 8.67 8.60
N TYR A 83 -12.11 7.46 8.32
CA TYR A 83 -12.92 6.23 8.39
C TYR A 83 -12.61 5.36 9.61
N GLY A 84 -11.38 5.42 10.11
CA GLY A 84 -10.91 4.72 11.29
C GLY A 84 -11.21 3.22 11.27
N ARG A 85 -11.52 2.68 12.46
CA ARG A 85 -11.82 1.26 12.68
C ARG A 85 -13.10 0.76 12.02
N LYS A 86 -13.93 1.65 11.44
CA LYS A 86 -15.14 1.25 10.71
C LYS A 86 -14.82 0.64 9.33
N ARG A 87 -13.64 0.93 8.81
CA ARG A 87 -13.17 0.47 7.49
C ARG A 87 -11.84 -0.26 7.58
N TYR A 88 -10.96 0.17 8.48
CA TYR A 88 -9.59 -0.33 8.55
C TYR A 88 -9.37 -1.21 9.77
N ARG A 89 -8.81 -2.40 9.53
CA ARG A 89 -8.34 -3.31 10.57
C ARG A 89 -6.81 -3.35 10.56
N VAL A 90 -6.19 -3.09 11.71
CA VAL A 90 -4.74 -3.25 11.88
C VAL A 90 -4.40 -4.73 11.92
N ILE A 91 -3.42 -5.14 11.11
CA ILE A 91 -2.95 -6.52 11.01
C ILE A 91 -1.56 -6.70 11.60
N ALA A 92 -0.66 -5.73 11.37
CA ALA A 92 0.70 -5.73 11.89
C ALA A 92 1.20 -4.29 12.09
#